data_AF-A0A4V2WES5-F1
#
_entry.id   AF-A0A4V2WES5-F1
#
_cell.length_a   1.000
_cell.length_b   1.000
_cell.length_c   1.000
_cell.angle_alpha   90.00
_cell.angle_beta   90.00
_cell.angle_gamma   90.00
#
_symmetry.space_group_name_H-M   'P 1'
#
loop_
_entity.id
_entity.type
_entity.pdbx_description
1 polymer ?
#
loop_
_entity_poly.entity_id
_entity_poly.type
_entity_poly.pdbx_seq_one_letter_code
_entity_poly.pdbx_strand_id
1 'polypeptide(L)'
;MALLLGVAFGDVTLQAQETAKEGSPSPVLETVAYALQGGGGVWASWQEDYGVLPQAHSQFMLEVSRGEPWRIALSMGFLFAQPSAVSPFWYRYRGFWATQFGLGYSYKGKILGEWPLALGVRGSLALAQYTYSDSYFFFPLVEVQTEFLTLPLHLRWEATLSGTLSYLLRRDIYNVGGALMVTLRWYPWKKEQPSLMVSSPVSSTQERGAYE
;
A
#
# COMPACT_ATOMS: atom_id res chain seq x y z
N MET A 1 0.98 -21.35 23.01
CA MET A 1 1.20 -19.94 23.33
C MET A 1 0.15 -19.14 22.59
N ALA A 2 -0.93 -18.74 23.28
CA ALA A 2 -2.06 -18.04 22.68
C ALA A 2 -1.78 -16.53 22.72
N LEU A 3 -1.69 -15.89 21.55
CA LEU A 3 -1.50 -14.45 21.45
C LEU A 3 -2.87 -13.76 21.50
N LEU A 4 -3.20 -13.17 22.64
CA LEU A 4 -4.32 -12.24 22.77
C LEU A 4 -3.95 -10.93 22.05
N LEU A 5 -4.52 -10.70 20.87
CA LEU A 5 -4.55 -9.38 20.22
C LEU A 5 -5.70 -8.57 20.81
N GLY A 6 -5.42 -7.89 21.92
CA GLY A 6 -6.26 -6.80 22.41
C GLY A 6 -6.06 -5.57 21.53
N VAL A 7 -6.84 -5.43 20.46
CA VAL A 7 -6.94 -4.16 19.72
C VAL A 7 -7.88 -3.27 20.50
N ALA A 8 -7.34 -2.30 21.24
CA ALA A 8 -8.13 -1.24 21.84
C ALA A 8 -8.61 -0.31 20.73
N PHE A 9 -9.87 -0.47 20.31
CA PHE A 9 -10.57 0.54 19.53
C PHE A 9 -10.90 1.69 20.50
N GLY A 10 -10.05 2.72 20.52
CA GLY A 10 -10.46 3.98 21.11
C GLY A 10 -11.62 4.53 20.30
N ASP A 11 -12.74 4.81 20.96
CA ASP A 11 -13.88 5.52 20.35
C ASP A 11 -13.42 6.94 19.97
N VAL A 12 -12.90 7.08 18.76
CA VAL A 12 -12.76 8.40 18.12
C VAL A 12 -14.17 8.81 17.71
N THR A 13 -14.85 9.52 18.61
CA THR A 13 -16.08 10.23 18.31
C THR A 13 -15.74 11.35 17.34
N LEU A 14 -15.79 11.04 16.04
CA LEU A 14 -15.82 12.05 14.99
C LEU A 14 -17.10 12.85 15.19
N GLN A 15 -16.97 14.08 15.69
CA GLN A 15 -18.04 15.06 15.60
C GLN A 15 -18.33 15.27 14.10
N ALA A 16 -19.38 14.62 13.62
CA ALA A 16 -19.95 14.92 12.32
C ALA A 16 -20.41 16.38 12.37
N GLN A 17 -19.70 17.24 11.66
CA GLN A 17 -20.05 18.64 11.53
C GLN A 17 -21.33 18.71 10.68
N GLU A 18 -22.45 19.03 11.33
CA GLU A 18 -23.70 19.34 10.65
C GLU A 18 -23.57 20.63 9.83
N THR A 19 -24.33 20.65 8.73
CA THR A 19 -24.64 21.78 7.82
C THR A 19 -23.60 22.17 6.77
N ALA A 20 -23.52 21.34 5.71
CA ALA A 20 -23.25 21.89 4.39
C ALA A 20 -24.46 22.75 3.96
N LYS A 21 -24.28 24.07 3.89
CA LYS A 21 -25.23 24.97 3.22
C LYS A 21 -25.32 24.61 1.75
N GLU A 22 -26.52 24.68 1.19
CA GLU A 22 -26.79 24.61 -0.25
C GLU A 22 -25.86 25.60 -0.99
N GLY A 23 -24.98 25.09 -1.85
CA GLY A 23 -23.95 25.89 -2.56
C GLY A 23 -22.55 25.92 -1.95
N SER A 24 -22.31 25.29 -0.80
CA SER A 24 -20.94 25.01 -0.34
C SER A 24 -20.37 23.86 -1.17
N PRO A 25 -19.11 23.92 -1.67
CA PRO A 25 -18.47 22.74 -2.23
C PRO A 25 -18.56 21.65 -1.16
N SER A 26 -19.28 20.56 -1.46
CA SER A 26 -19.42 19.42 -0.56
C SER A 26 -18.04 19.08 -0.04
N PRO A 27 -17.84 18.92 1.28
CA PRO A 27 -16.58 18.41 1.78
C PRO A 27 -16.37 17.09 1.06
N VAL A 28 -15.36 17.05 0.18
CA VAL A 28 -14.89 15.82 -0.46
C VAL A 28 -14.58 14.90 0.72
N LEU A 29 -15.48 13.95 0.99
CA LEU A 29 -15.34 13.02 2.09
C LEU A 29 -14.02 12.31 1.86
N GLU A 30 -13.00 12.68 2.64
CA GLU A 30 -11.69 12.08 2.52
C GLU A 30 -11.81 10.60 2.83
N THR A 31 -11.68 9.78 1.78
CA THR A 31 -11.86 8.33 1.86
C THR A 31 -10.83 7.74 2.81
N VAL A 32 -11.28 7.16 3.94
CA VAL A 32 -10.43 6.32 4.79
C VAL A 32 -10.54 4.89 4.33
N ALA A 33 -9.41 4.18 4.31
CA ALA A 33 -9.34 2.77 3.95
C ALA A 33 -8.44 1.99 4.91
N TYR A 34 -8.81 0.74 5.15
CA TYR A 34 -8.00 -0.23 5.86
C TYR A 34 -7.52 -1.28 4.88
N ALA A 35 -6.25 -1.65 4.89
CA ALA A 35 -5.72 -2.63 3.98
C ALA A 35 -4.87 -3.70 4.68
N LEU A 36 -5.03 -4.94 4.24
CA LEU A 36 -4.15 -6.06 4.54
C LEU A 36 -3.35 -6.35 3.27
N GLN A 37 -2.02 -6.31 3.37
CA GLN A 37 -1.11 -6.56 2.25
C GLN A 37 -0.25 -7.78 2.58
N GLY A 38 -0.05 -8.67 1.61
CA GLY A 38 0.77 -9.87 1.77
C GLY A 38 1.43 -10.26 0.45
N GLY A 39 2.67 -10.72 0.52
CA GLY A 39 3.39 -11.14 -0.67
C GLY A 39 4.83 -11.55 -0.41
N GLY A 40 5.59 -11.65 -1.50
CA GLY A 40 6.99 -12.07 -1.44
C GLY A 40 7.73 -11.83 -2.74
N GLY A 41 9.05 -12.01 -2.67
CA GLY A 41 9.93 -11.62 -3.74
C GLY A 41 11.38 -12.04 -3.52
N VAL A 42 12.27 -11.40 -4.27
CA VAL A 42 13.71 -11.68 -4.26
C VAL A 42 14.48 -10.38 -4.10
N TRP A 43 15.50 -10.40 -3.24
CA TRP A 43 16.49 -9.35 -3.11
C TRP A 43 17.84 -9.81 -3.63
N ALA A 44 18.57 -8.88 -4.24
CA ALA A 44 20.00 -8.94 -4.43
C ALA A 44 20.66 -8.25 -3.22
N SER A 45 21.48 -9.01 -2.49
CA SER A 45 22.17 -8.55 -1.29
C SER A 45 23.67 -8.49 -1.57
N TRP A 46 24.33 -7.37 -1.32
CA TRP A 46 25.77 -7.23 -1.56
C TRP A 46 26.48 -6.46 -0.45
N GLN A 47 27.72 -6.86 -0.21
CA GLN A 47 28.63 -6.23 0.75
C GLN A 47 29.94 -5.96 0.02
N GLU A 48 30.65 -4.89 0.40
CA GLU A 48 32.03 -4.67 0.00
C GLU A 48 32.88 -5.93 0.29
N ASP A 49 33.70 -6.33 -0.68
CA ASP A 49 34.52 -7.56 -0.67
C ASP A 49 33.79 -8.90 -0.82
N TYR A 50 32.46 -8.91 -0.97
CA TYR A 50 31.67 -10.13 -1.21
C TYR A 50 30.83 -10.03 -2.49
N GLY A 51 30.52 -11.19 -3.08
CA GLY A 51 29.65 -11.28 -4.25
C GLY A 51 28.19 -10.90 -3.95
N VAL A 52 27.43 -10.58 -5.01
CA VAL A 52 25.98 -10.37 -4.93
C VAL A 52 25.29 -11.71 -4.74
N LEU A 53 24.46 -11.83 -3.69
CA LEU A 53 23.74 -13.05 -3.38
C LEU A 53 22.22 -12.82 -3.39
N PRO A 54 21.44 -13.77 -3.96
CA PRO A 54 19.99 -13.70 -3.92
C PRO A 54 19.45 -14.11 -2.54
N GLN A 55 18.38 -13.45 -2.11
CA GLN A 55 17.60 -13.81 -0.92
C GLN A 55 16.11 -13.76 -1.24
N ALA A 56 15.37 -14.79 -0.88
CA ALA A 56 13.91 -14.74 -0.90
C ALA A 56 13.41 -13.93 0.30
N HIS A 57 12.33 -13.19 0.13
CA HIS A 57 11.68 -12.51 1.25
C HIS A 57 10.16 -12.57 1.14
N SER A 58 9.48 -12.42 2.27
CA SER A 58 8.03 -12.28 2.37
C SER A 58 7.68 -11.11 3.28
N GLN A 59 6.56 -10.45 2.99
CA GLN A 59 6.11 -9.27 3.73
C GLN A 59 4.60 -9.35 3.97
N PHE A 60 4.19 -8.92 5.16
CA PHE A 60 2.80 -8.77 5.57
C PHE A 60 2.62 -7.40 6.23
N MET A 61 1.58 -6.65 5.85
CA MET A 61 1.34 -5.32 6.42
C MET A 61 -0.15 -5.06 6.65
N LEU A 62 -0.41 -4.34 7.72
CA LEU A 62 -1.67 -3.66 8.00
C LEU A 62 -1.47 -2.17 7.72
N GLU A 63 -2.40 -1.57 7.00
CA GLU A 63 -2.35 -0.18 6.60
C GLU A 63 -3.67 0.52 6.89
N VAL A 64 -3.58 1.76 7.39
CA VAL A 64 -4.68 2.72 7.41
C VAL A 64 -4.29 3.87 6.51
N SER A 65 -5.11 4.17 5.51
CA SER A 65 -4.85 5.28 4.60
C SER A 65 -6.04 6.22 4.49
N ARG A 66 -5.75 7.48 4.12
CA ARG A 66 -6.74 8.54 3.98
C ARG A 66 -6.43 9.40 2.75
N GLY A 67 -7.46 9.71 1.98
CA GLY A 67 -7.41 10.65 0.86
C GLY A 67 -7.71 10.03 -0.50
N GLU A 68 -8.04 10.87 -1.48
CA GLU A 68 -8.17 10.52 -2.90
C GLU A 68 -8.06 11.82 -3.72
N PRO A 69 -7.36 11.85 -4.87
CA PRO A 69 -6.56 10.79 -5.51
C PRO A 69 -5.21 10.54 -4.83
N TRP A 70 -4.76 11.47 -3.98
CA TRP A 70 -3.56 11.34 -3.16
C TRP A 70 -3.91 10.75 -1.81
N ARG A 71 -3.16 9.74 -1.38
CA ARG A 71 -3.36 9.01 -0.14
C ARG A 71 -2.14 9.11 0.74
N ILE A 72 -2.36 9.41 2.01
CA ILE A 72 -1.37 9.23 3.06
C ILE A 72 -1.71 7.95 3.80
N ALA A 73 -0.70 7.13 4.07
CA ALA A 73 -0.86 5.81 4.65
C ALA A 73 0.04 5.63 5.88
N LEU A 74 -0.52 5.13 6.98
CA LEU A 74 0.23 4.61 8.12
C LEU A 74 0.19 3.09 8.07
N SER A 75 1.34 2.46 8.27
CA SER A 75 1.47 1.01 8.17
C SER A 75 2.28 0.41 9.30
N MET A 76 1.90 -0.81 9.67
CA MET A 76 2.65 -1.70 10.55
C MET A 76 2.75 -3.06 9.86
N GLY A 77 3.90 -3.70 9.91
CA GLY A 77 4.09 -4.96 9.22
C GLY A 77 5.18 -5.85 9.78
N PHE A 78 5.27 -7.02 9.14
CA PHE A 78 6.27 -8.03 9.37
C PHE A 78 6.97 -8.35 8.06
N LEU A 79 8.28 -8.51 8.11
CA LEU A 79 9.15 -8.81 6.98
C LEU A 79 10.04 -9.98 7.36
N PHE A 80 10.12 -10.98 6.49
CA PHE A 80 11.01 -12.11 6.68
C PHE A 80 11.89 -12.28 5.46
N ALA A 81 13.20 -12.20 5.66
CA ALA A 81 14.22 -12.44 4.67
C ALA A 81 14.84 -13.81 4.95
N GLN A 82 14.81 -14.70 3.98
CA GLN A 82 15.41 -16.02 4.11
C GLN A 82 16.94 -15.95 4.01
N PRO A 83 17.65 -16.86 4.72
CA PRO A 83 19.06 -17.04 4.46
C PRO A 83 19.32 -17.38 2.99
N SER A 84 20.42 -16.88 2.44
CA SER A 84 20.78 -17.21 1.06
C SER A 84 21.28 -18.66 0.98
N ALA A 85 20.66 -19.48 0.13
CA ALA A 85 21.05 -20.88 -0.07
C ALA A 85 22.40 -21.05 -0.79
N VAL A 86 22.93 -19.99 -1.38
CA VAL A 86 24.17 -20.02 -2.18
C VAL A 86 25.39 -19.46 -1.45
N SER A 87 25.21 -18.92 -0.23
CA SER A 87 26.33 -18.38 0.53
C SER A 87 27.06 -19.48 1.30
N PRO A 88 28.38 -19.68 1.10
CA PRO A 88 29.18 -20.49 2.02
C PRO A 88 29.41 -19.76 3.36
N PHE A 89 29.14 -18.45 3.41
CA PHE A 89 29.43 -17.59 4.55
C PHE A 89 28.20 -17.45 5.46
N TRP A 90 28.23 -18.21 6.55
CA TRP A 90 27.13 -18.32 7.51
C TRP A 90 26.82 -17.05 8.31
N TYR A 91 27.55 -15.94 8.20
CA TYR A 91 27.53 -14.88 9.23
C TYR A 91 26.72 -13.61 8.91
N ARG A 92 26.45 -13.27 7.64
CA ARG A 92 25.74 -12.01 7.30
C ARG A 92 24.55 -12.16 6.36
N TYR A 93 24.47 -13.28 5.64
CA TYR A 93 23.31 -13.66 4.83
C TYR A 93 22.37 -14.61 5.57
N ARG A 94 22.33 -14.51 6.91
CA ARG A 94 21.54 -15.39 7.80
C ARG A 94 20.04 -15.25 7.63
N GLY A 95 19.58 -14.33 6.79
CA GLY A 95 18.21 -13.89 6.83
C GLY A 95 17.88 -13.21 8.16
N PHE A 96 16.69 -12.67 8.25
CA PHE A 96 16.20 -12.02 9.45
C PHE A 96 14.68 -11.95 9.40
N TRP A 97 14.07 -11.79 10.56
CA TRP A 97 12.69 -11.32 10.65
C TRP A 97 12.69 -9.90 11.20
N ALA A 98 11.73 -9.10 10.79
CA ALA A 98 11.63 -7.71 11.20
C ALA A 98 10.17 -7.29 11.41
N THR A 99 9.96 -6.44 12.41
CA THR A 99 8.73 -5.64 12.53
C THR A 99 9.02 -4.25 11.99
N GLN A 100 8.13 -3.73 11.15
CA GLN A 100 8.30 -2.43 10.50
C GLN A 100 7.10 -1.51 10.75
N PHE A 101 7.39 -0.22 10.88
CA PHE A 101 6.41 0.85 10.96
C PHE A 101 6.75 1.88 9.88
N GLY A 102 5.76 2.30 9.10
CA GLY A 102 6.02 3.13 7.95
C GLY A 102 4.93 4.14 7.64
N LEU A 103 5.36 5.21 6.96
CA LEU A 103 4.52 6.24 6.39
C LEU A 103 4.62 6.14 4.87
N GLY A 104 3.48 6.07 4.20
CA GLY A 104 3.35 5.99 2.76
C GLY A 104 2.62 7.19 2.18
N TYR A 105 2.96 7.49 0.93
CA TYR A 105 2.25 8.43 0.10
C TYR A 105 1.99 7.78 -1.26
N SER A 106 0.75 7.78 -1.72
CA SER A 106 0.39 7.22 -3.02
C SER A 106 -0.54 8.12 -3.81
N TYR A 107 -0.49 7.94 -5.13
CA TYR A 107 -1.34 8.62 -6.10
C TYR A 107 -2.05 7.56 -6.94
N LYS A 108 -3.37 7.71 -7.07
CA LYS A 108 -4.18 6.92 -7.99
C LYS A 108 -5.01 7.85 -8.86
N GLY A 109 -4.67 7.94 -10.14
CA GLY A 109 -5.35 8.85 -11.06
C GLY A 109 -4.97 8.58 -12.52
N LYS A 110 -5.21 9.57 -13.38
CA LYS A 110 -4.80 9.55 -14.79
C LYS A 110 -3.60 10.48 -15.00
N ILE A 111 -2.67 10.08 -15.86
CA ILE A 111 -1.59 10.94 -16.37
C ILE A 111 -1.67 10.98 -17.91
N LEU A 112 -1.33 12.14 -18.50
CA LEU A 112 -1.33 12.35 -19.95
C LEU A 112 -2.67 11.99 -20.61
N GLY A 113 -3.76 12.52 -20.06
CA GLY A 113 -5.11 12.40 -20.64
C GLY A 113 -5.87 11.16 -20.19
N GLU A 114 -5.28 9.96 -20.25
CA GLU A 114 -6.05 8.72 -19.99
C GLU A 114 -5.29 7.55 -19.34
N TRP A 115 -3.96 7.61 -19.22
CA TRP A 115 -3.21 6.46 -18.70
C TRP A 115 -3.42 6.32 -17.18
N PRO A 116 -3.98 5.20 -16.70
CA PRO A 116 -4.14 4.98 -15.27
C PRO A 116 -2.74 4.86 -14.65
N LEU A 117 -2.44 5.71 -13.68
CA LEU A 117 -1.23 5.64 -12.89
C LEU A 117 -1.59 5.43 -11.43
N ALA A 118 -1.02 4.37 -10.86
CA ALA A 118 -1.15 4.05 -9.45
C ALA A 118 0.24 3.78 -8.89
N LEU A 119 0.84 4.81 -8.29
CA LEU A 119 2.18 4.76 -7.73
C LEU A 119 2.14 5.10 -6.24
N GLY A 120 2.97 4.42 -5.46
CA GLY A 120 3.16 4.69 -4.05
C GLY A 120 4.63 4.69 -3.69
N VAL A 121 4.99 5.49 -2.69
CA VAL A 121 6.29 5.43 -2.02
C VAL A 121 6.02 5.29 -0.53
N ARG A 122 6.73 4.39 0.13
CA ARG A 122 6.66 4.18 1.57
C ARG A 122 8.05 4.17 2.17
N GLY A 123 8.22 4.96 3.23
CA GLY A 123 9.39 4.89 4.10
C GLY A 123 9.02 4.20 5.40
N SER A 124 9.80 3.20 5.80
CA SER A 124 9.59 2.44 7.03
C SER A 124 10.85 2.41 7.89
N LEU A 125 10.67 2.31 9.20
CA LEU A 125 11.70 1.92 10.15
C LEU A 125 11.42 0.49 10.60
N ALA A 126 12.44 -0.36 10.53
CA ALA A 126 12.35 -1.77 10.88
C ALA A 126 13.28 -2.09 12.05
N LEU A 127 12.78 -2.88 13.00
CA LEU A 127 13.56 -3.58 14.02
C LEU A 127 13.62 -5.05 13.63
N ALA A 128 14.83 -5.57 13.44
CA ALA A 128 15.06 -6.92 12.98
C ALA A 128 15.93 -7.74 13.91
N GLN A 129 15.76 -9.05 13.84
CA GLN A 129 16.62 -10.04 14.47
C GLN A 129 17.13 -11.01 13.41
N TYR A 130 18.43 -11.29 13.43
CA TYR A 130 18.99 -12.31 12.54
C TYR A 130 18.43 -13.70 12.83
N THR A 131 18.19 -14.49 11.78
CA THR A 131 17.88 -15.91 11.96
C THR A 131 19.09 -16.59 12.62
N TYR A 132 18.84 -17.36 13.68
CA TYR A 132 19.88 -18.10 14.43
C TYR A 132 20.86 -17.23 15.24
N SER A 133 20.48 -16.02 15.63
CA SER A 133 21.25 -15.21 16.57
C SER A 133 20.33 -14.30 17.39
N ASP A 134 20.72 -14.01 18.63
CA ASP A 134 20.06 -13.01 19.50
C ASP A 134 20.51 -11.57 19.22
N SER A 135 21.05 -11.32 18.02
CA SER A 135 21.49 -10.00 17.59
C SER A 135 20.37 -9.24 16.89
N TYR A 136 20.02 -8.08 17.43
CA TYR A 136 19.02 -7.17 16.88
C TYR A 136 19.68 -5.98 16.18
N PHE A 137 19.00 -5.45 15.16
CA PHE A 137 19.46 -4.26 14.44
C PHE A 137 18.28 -3.47 13.89
N PHE A 138 18.51 -2.16 13.70
CA PHE A 138 17.53 -1.26 13.11
C PHE A 138 17.96 -0.88 11.70
N PHE A 139 16.99 -0.71 10.80
CA PHE A 139 17.25 -0.15 9.48
C PHE A 139 16.04 0.59 8.92
N PRO A 140 16.26 1.69 8.19
CA PRO A 140 15.24 2.25 7.32
C PRO A 140 15.08 1.41 6.04
N LEU A 141 13.84 1.35 5.57
CA LEU A 141 13.41 0.65 4.37
C LEU A 141 12.62 1.63 3.50
N VAL A 142 12.95 1.73 2.22
CA VAL A 142 12.21 2.52 1.24
C VAL A 142 11.60 1.57 0.22
N GLU A 143 10.32 1.75 -0.05
CA GLU A 143 9.55 0.91 -0.96
C GLU A 143 8.82 1.76 -1.98
N VAL A 144 8.93 1.39 -3.25
CA VAL A 144 8.16 1.98 -4.33
C VAL A 144 7.18 0.94 -4.82
N GLN A 145 5.89 1.27 -4.82
CA GLN A 145 4.81 0.38 -5.21
C GLN A 145 4.18 0.87 -6.52
N THR A 146 3.82 -0.07 -7.38
CA THR A 146 3.01 0.16 -8.57
C THR A 146 1.83 -0.81 -8.57
N GLU A 147 0.61 -0.31 -8.75
CA GLU A 147 -0.58 -1.17 -8.85
C GLU A 147 -0.79 -1.60 -10.31
N PHE A 148 -0.90 -2.91 -10.55
CA PHE A 148 -1.12 -3.46 -11.89
C PHE A 148 -2.60 -3.71 -12.18
N LEU A 149 -3.32 -4.22 -11.18
CA LEU A 149 -4.70 -4.64 -11.32
C LEU A 149 -5.46 -4.33 -10.03
N THR A 150 -6.62 -3.69 -10.15
CA THR A 150 -7.57 -3.52 -9.04
C THR A 150 -8.90 -4.16 -9.42
N LEU A 151 -9.34 -5.14 -8.62
CA LEU A 151 -10.60 -5.84 -8.78
C LEU A 151 -11.57 -5.38 -7.68
N PRO A 152 -12.69 -4.74 -8.04
CA PRO A 152 -13.76 -4.49 -7.07
C PRO A 152 -14.41 -5.83 -6.71
N LEU A 153 -14.29 -6.25 -5.45
CA LEU A 153 -14.91 -7.48 -4.96
C LEU A 153 -16.35 -7.22 -4.50
N HIS A 154 -16.57 -6.09 -3.84
CA HIS A 154 -17.88 -5.62 -3.37
C HIS A 154 -17.88 -4.09 -3.25
N LEU A 155 -19.01 -3.46 -2.89
CA LEU A 155 -19.18 -2.00 -2.77
C LEU A 155 -18.19 -1.34 -1.78
N ARG A 156 -17.60 -2.14 -0.89
CA ARG A 156 -16.70 -1.70 0.18
C ARG A 156 -15.35 -2.43 0.17
N TRP A 157 -15.13 -3.35 -0.76
CA TRP A 157 -13.92 -4.17 -0.79
C TRP A 157 -13.31 -4.17 -2.18
N GLU A 158 -12.00 -3.95 -2.24
CA GLU A 158 -11.21 -4.13 -3.45
C GLU A 158 -10.00 -5.01 -3.17
N ALA A 159 -9.61 -5.80 -4.17
CA ALA A 159 -8.36 -6.52 -4.20
C ALA A 159 -7.44 -5.87 -5.22
N THR A 160 -6.16 -5.67 -4.87
CA THR A 160 -5.17 -5.07 -5.74
C THR A 160 -3.95 -5.98 -5.84
N LEU A 161 -3.50 -6.22 -7.08
CA LEU A 161 -2.20 -6.81 -7.35
C LEU A 161 -1.21 -5.67 -7.65
N SER A 162 -0.06 -5.70 -6.97
CA SER A 162 0.96 -4.66 -7.08
C SER A 162 2.37 -5.24 -7.13
N GLY A 163 3.27 -4.53 -7.78
CA GLY A 163 4.71 -4.76 -7.71
C GLY A 163 5.33 -3.78 -6.72
N THR A 164 6.29 -4.24 -5.94
CA THR A 164 7.05 -3.41 -4.99
C THR A 164 8.53 -3.54 -5.27
N LEU A 165 9.24 -2.42 -5.33
CA LEU A 165 10.69 -2.35 -5.33
C LEU A 165 11.14 -1.84 -3.96
N SER A 166 11.93 -2.65 -3.26
CA SER A 166 12.38 -2.38 -1.89
C SER A 166 13.88 -2.11 -1.88
N TYR A 167 14.28 -1.13 -1.07
CA TYR A 167 15.68 -0.82 -0.76
C TYR A 167 15.90 -0.68 0.74
N LEU A 168 16.77 -1.52 1.28
CA LEU A 168 17.12 -1.50 2.70
C LEU A 168 18.40 -0.69 2.86
N LEU A 169 18.32 0.44 3.57
CA LEU A 169 19.52 1.25 3.80
C LEU A 169 20.19 0.77 5.08
N ARG A 170 21.18 -0.10 4.90
CA ARG A 170 22.11 -0.50 5.96
C ARG A 170 23.51 -0.14 5.55
N ARG A 171 24.33 0.26 6.53
CA ARG A 171 25.72 0.64 6.27
C ARG A 171 26.59 -0.56 5.87
N ASP A 172 26.26 -1.74 6.38
CA ASP A 172 27.09 -2.95 6.28
C ASP A 172 26.70 -3.86 5.12
N ILE A 173 25.51 -3.69 4.55
CA ILE A 173 25.00 -4.50 3.44
C ILE A 173 23.95 -3.68 2.68
N TYR A 174 23.97 -3.80 1.37
CA TYR A 174 22.95 -3.21 0.54
C TYR A 174 22.00 -4.30 0.05
N ASN A 175 20.68 -4.06 0.16
CA ASN A 175 19.68 -4.99 -0.33
C ASN A 175 18.69 -4.23 -1.22
N VAL A 176 18.61 -4.63 -2.49
CA VAL A 176 17.63 -4.14 -3.46
C VAL A 176 16.84 -5.32 -3.97
N GLY A 177 15.53 -5.21 -4.11
CA GLY A 177 14.83 -6.14 -4.98
C GLY A 177 13.33 -5.95 -5.04
N GLY A 178 12.69 -6.90 -5.71
CA GLY A 178 11.30 -6.79 -6.11
C GLY A 178 10.42 -7.83 -5.46
N ALA A 179 9.17 -7.47 -5.20
CA ALA A 179 8.12 -8.36 -4.70
C ALA A 179 6.81 -8.15 -5.45
N LEU A 180 5.99 -9.21 -5.47
CA LEU A 180 4.58 -9.12 -5.83
C LEU A 180 3.75 -9.15 -4.56
N MET A 181 2.80 -8.22 -4.47
CA MET A 181 1.97 -7.99 -3.29
C MET A 181 0.50 -8.03 -3.68
N VAL A 182 -0.26 -8.80 -2.91
CA VAL A 182 -1.73 -8.77 -2.95
C VAL A 182 -2.21 -7.92 -1.79
N THR A 183 -3.08 -6.97 -2.09
CA THR A 183 -3.70 -6.07 -1.12
C THR A 183 -5.20 -6.30 -1.10
N LEU A 184 -5.77 -6.53 0.07
CA LEU A 184 -7.20 -6.51 0.30
C LEU A 184 -7.54 -5.23 1.07
N ARG A 185 -8.34 -4.35 0.46
CA ARG A 185 -8.66 -3.03 1.02
C ARG A 185 -10.15 -2.89 1.29
N TRP A 186 -10.47 -2.42 2.48
CA TRP A 186 -11.81 -2.17 2.98
C TRP A 186 -12.07 -0.67 3.14
N TYR A 187 -13.21 -0.22 2.62
CA TYR A 187 -13.74 1.12 2.77
C TYR A 187 -14.96 1.06 3.70
N PRO A 188 -14.87 1.56 4.95
CA PRO A 188 -15.98 1.49 5.91
C PRO A 188 -17.22 2.26 5.44
N TRP A 189 -17.01 3.37 4.72
CA TRP A 189 -18.08 4.19 4.15
C TRP A 189 -18.23 3.95 2.65
N LYS A 190 -19.45 4.15 2.15
CA LYS A 190 -19.82 3.84 0.76
C LYS A 190 -18.93 4.69 -0.16
N LYS A 191 -18.11 4.03 -0.97
CA LYS A 191 -17.46 4.70 -2.09
C LYS A 191 -18.58 5.14 -3.02
N GLU A 192 -18.77 6.45 -3.19
CA GLU A 192 -19.62 6.92 -4.29
C GLU A 192 -18.98 6.36 -5.56
N GLN A 193 -19.68 5.42 -6.21
CA GLN A 193 -19.22 4.95 -7.51
C GLN A 193 -19.14 6.19 -8.40
N PRO A 194 -18.04 6.40 -9.15
CA PRO A 194 -18.07 7.42 -10.19
C PRO A 194 -19.25 7.05 -11.07
N SER A 195 -20.29 7.89 -11.05
CA SER A 195 -21.45 7.70 -11.89
C SER A 195 -20.90 7.54 -13.29
N LEU A 196 -21.04 6.33 -13.86
CA LEU A 196 -20.96 6.18 -15.29
C LEU A 196 -21.98 7.19 -15.81
N MET A 197 -21.49 8.32 -16.33
CA MET A 197 -22.34 9.29 -16.99
C MET A 197 -22.88 8.56 -18.21
N VAL A 198 -24.00 7.87 -18.02
CA VAL A 198 -24.89 7.52 -19.10
C VAL A 198 -25.34 8.88 -19.59
N SER A 199 -24.65 9.40 -20.61
CA SER A 199 -25.14 10.51 -21.39
C SER A 199 -26.50 10.04 -21.91
N SER A 200 -27.57 10.43 -21.21
CA SER A 200 -28.91 10.27 -21.74
C SER A 200 -28.88 10.92 -23.12
N PRO A 201 -29.21 10.21 -24.21
CA PRO A 201 -29.33 10.86 -25.50
C PRO A 201 -30.42 11.93 -25.32
N VAL A 202 -30.00 13.20 -25.39
CA VAL A 202 -30.91 14.33 -25.42
C VAL A 202 -31.76 14.14 -26.66
N SER A 203 -32.98 13.65 -26.46
CA SER A 203 -34.02 13.56 -27.46
C SER A 203 -34.39 14.98 -27.87
N SER A 204 -33.66 15.55 -28.84
CA SER A 204 -34.03 16.82 -29.46
C SER A 204 -35.21 16.59 -30.40
N THR A 205 -36.40 16.39 -29.83
CA THR A 205 -37.65 16.52 -30.57
C THR A 205 -38.16 17.95 -30.32
N GLN A 206 -37.56 18.92 -31.01
CA GLN A 206 -38.19 20.23 -31.16
C GLN A 206 -39.36 20.05 -32.13
N GLU A 207 -40.57 19.99 -31.56
CA GLU A 207 -41.80 20.29 -32.27
C GLU A 207 -41.65 21.66 -32.96
N ARG A 208 -41.54 21.66 -34.29
CA ARG A 208 -41.81 22.86 -35.08
C ARG A 208 -43.31 23.11 -35.01
N GLY A 209 -43.70 23.92 -34.02
CA GLY A 209 -45.00 24.57 -34.01
C GLY A 209 -45.14 25.42 -35.28
N ALA A 210 -46.17 25.09 -36.06
CA ALA A 210 -46.70 25.94 -37.10
C ALA A 210 -47.14 27.28 -36.48
N TYR A 211 -46.69 28.38 -37.07
CA TYR A 211 -47.38 29.65 -36.94
C TYR A 211 -47.89 30.01 -38.34
N GLU A 212 -49.21 30.22 -38.37
CA GLU A 212 -50.04 30.72 -39.47
C GLU A 212 -49.64 32.15 -39.89
#